data_AF-A0A1J3FWR5-F1
#
_entry.id   AF-A0A1J3FWR5-F1
#
_cell.length_a   1.000
_cell.length_b   1.000
_cell.length_c   1.000
_cell.angle_alpha   90.00
_cell.angle_beta   90.00
_cell.angle_gamma   90.00
#
_symmetry.space_group_name_H-M   'P 1'
#
loop_
_entity.id
_entity.type
_entity.pdbx_description
1 polymer ?
#
loop_
_entity_poly.entity_id
_entity_poly.type
_entity_poly.pdbx_seq_one_letter_code
_entity_poly.pdbx_strand_id
1 'polypeptide(L)'
;MKCPDKVMIVTAAAPEGSAYDFCSRIFAPKLGIDEDSVCGSAHCALAHYWSLKMNKCDFVAYAASHRSGTLKVHYDKKKQRVFLTGKAVTVMIGSVLSLIMTFARFLEKKIQDFDLSKQR
;
A
#
# COMPACT_ATOMS: atom_id res chain seq x y z
N MET A 1 -13.48 10.93 -21.32
CA MET A 1 -12.03 10.64 -21.48
C MET A 1 -11.88 9.15 -21.80
N LYS A 2 -11.45 8.76 -23.02
CA LYS A 2 -11.23 7.35 -23.38
C LYS A 2 -9.79 6.97 -23.02
N CYS A 3 -9.57 6.38 -21.86
CA CYS A 3 -8.27 5.79 -21.50
C CYS A 3 -8.27 4.32 -21.96
N PRO A 4 -7.30 3.84 -22.76
CA PRO A 4 -7.21 2.45 -23.18
C PRO A 4 -6.86 1.51 -22.02
N ASP A 5 -6.09 2.00 -21.06
CA ASP A 5 -5.64 1.24 -19.90
C ASP A 5 -6.69 1.13 -18.79
N LYS A 6 -6.44 0.25 -17.82
CA LYS A 6 -7.31 0.05 -16.65
C LYS A 6 -7.11 1.10 -15.56
N VAL A 7 -5.90 1.68 -15.50
CA VAL A 7 -5.47 2.62 -14.46
C VAL A 7 -4.73 3.77 -15.12
N MET A 8 -4.99 4.99 -14.67
CA MET A 8 -4.30 6.21 -15.07
C MET A 8 -3.68 6.87 -13.85
N ILE A 9 -2.36 7.13 -13.89
CA ILE A 9 -1.63 7.83 -12.85
C ILE A 9 -1.25 9.21 -13.39
N VAL A 10 -1.73 10.26 -12.74
CA VAL A 10 -1.34 11.65 -13.01
C VAL A 10 -0.32 12.06 -11.95
N THR A 11 0.83 12.58 -12.35
CA THR A 11 1.88 13.02 -11.42
C THR A 11 2.55 14.29 -11.91
N ALA A 12 3.00 15.14 -10.99
CA ALA A 12 3.74 16.36 -11.28
C ALA A 12 4.77 16.63 -10.19
N ALA A 13 5.83 17.35 -10.55
CA ALA A 13 6.77 17.88 -9.56
C ALA A 13 6.02 18.88 -8.67
N ALA A 14 6.34 18.90 -7.39
CA ALA A 14 5.78 19.91 -6.51
C ALA A 14 6.37 21.30 -6.83
N PRO A 15 5.65 22.39 -6.52
CA PRO A 15 6.18 23.75 -6.65
C PRO A 15 7.43 23.95 -5.79
N GLU A 16 8.33 24.84 -6.21
CA GLU A 16 9.47 25.24 -5.38
C GLU A 16 9.00 25.77 -4.02
N GLY A 17 9.73 25.41 -2.96
CA GLY A 17 9.37 25.74 -1.58
C GLY A 17 8.29 24.84 -0.95
N SER A 18 7.74 23.89 -1.70
CA SER A 18 6.84 22.86 -1.15
C SER A 18 7.58 21.91 -0.20
N ALA A 19 6.84 21.38 0.79
CA ALA A 19 7.33 20.29 1.65
C ALA A 19 7.36 18.93 0.94
N TYR A 20 6.87 18.86 -0.29
CA TYR A 20 6.77 17.65 -1.11
C TYR A 20 7.71 17.75 -2.31
N ASP A 21 8.19 16.61 -2.79
CA ASP A 21 8.99 16.53 -4.02
C ASP A 21 8.09 16.37 -5.25
N PHE A 22 7.04 15.55 -5.15
CA PHE A 22 6.06 15.35 -6.22
C PHE A 22 4.68 15.05 -5.66
N CYS A 23 3.65 15.25 -6.49
CA CYS A 23 2.29 14.86 -6.19
C CYS A 23 1.76 13.83 -7.20
N SER A 24 0.74 13.07 -6.80
CA SER A 24 0.07 12.11 -7.68
C SER A 24 -1.43 11.95 -7.41
N ARG A 25 -2.17 11.53 -8.45
CA ARG A 25 -3.57 11.07 -8.40
C ARG A 25 -3.71 9.80 -9.22
N ILE A 26 -4.48 8.82 -8.74
CA ILE A 26 -4.67 7.53 -9.41
C ILE A 26 -6.15 7.32 -9.68
N PHE A 27 -6.50 7.13 -10.95
CA PHE A 27 -7.87 6.89 -11.42
C PHE A 27 -7.95 5.48 -12.01
N ALA A 28 -8.97 4.71 -11.62
CA ALA A 28 -9.17 3.35 -12.13
C ALA A 28 -10.67 3.04 -12.39
N PRO A 29 -11.38 3.88 -13.17
CA PRO A 29 -12.84 3.76 -13.32
C PRO A 29 -13.26 2.42 -13.94
N LYS A 30 -12.40 1.81 -14.78
CA LYS A 30 -12.66 0.47 -15.34
C LYS A 30 -12.62 -0.66 -14.31
N LEU A 31 -12.06 -0.41 -13.12
CA LEU A 31 -12.04 -1.33 -11.98
C LEU A 31 -13.14 -0.99 -10.96
N GLY A 32 -14.04 -0.06 -11.27
CA GLY A 32 -15.08 0.41 -10.36
C GLY A 32 -14.56 1.35 -9.27
N ILE A 33 -13.34 1.87 -9.41
CA ILE A 33 -12.74 2.83 -8.48
C ILE A 33 -12.53 4.15 -9.22
N ASP A 34 -13.39 5.13 -8.97
CA ASP A 34 -13.28 6.44 -9.63
C ASP A 34 -11.90 7.07 -9.37
N GLU A 35 -11.48 7.12 -8.10
CA GLU A 35 -10.16 7.58 -7.68
C GLU A 35 -9.71 6.80 -6.43
N ASP A 36 -8.49 6.28 -6.44
CA ASP A 36 -7.87 5.70 -5.25
C ASP A 36 -7.28 6.81 -4.38
N SER A 37 -7.64 6.81 -3.09
CA SER A 37 -7.16 7.81 -2.15
C SER A 37 -5.64 7.86 -2.02
N VAL A 38 -4.98 6.71 -1.89
CA VAL A 38 -3.53 6.59 -1.74
C VAL A 38 -3.09 5.21 -2.24
N CYS A 39 -2.58 5.14 -3.47
CA CYS A 39 -2.17 3.87 -4.07
C CYS A 39 -0.67 3.60 -3.84
N GLY A 40 -0.33 2.68 -2.93
CA GLY A 40 1.07 2.35 -2.62
C GLY A 40 1.82 1.74 -3.81
N SER A 41 1.20 0.81 -4.55
CA SER A 41 1.81 0.17 -5.73
C SER A 41 2.15 1.18 -6.83
N ALA A 42 1.30 2.19 -7.04
CA ALA A 42 1.59 3.29 -7.97
C ALA A 42 2.86 4.06 -7.55
N HIS A 43 3.07 4.28 -6.26
CA HIS A 43 4.25 4.97 -5.75
C HIS A 43 5.53 4.16 -5.94
N CYS A 44 5.47 2.82 -6.01
CA CYS A 44 6.64 2.02 -6.40
C CYS A 44 7.10 2.33 -7.83
N ALA A 45 6.18 2.47 -8.78
CA ALA A 45 6.50 2.85 -10.16
C ALA A 45 6.99 4.31 -10.23
N LEU A 46 6.31 5.22 -9.52
CA LEU A 46 6.67 6.64 -9.48
C LEU A 46 8.04 6.89 -8.85
N ALA A 47 8.44 6.11 -7.85
CA ALA A 47 9.75 6.23 -7.21
C ALA A 47 10.89 6.10 -8.23
N HIS A 48 10.82 5.07 -9.09
CA HIS A 48 11.81 4.87 -10.15
C HIS A 48 11.77 6.03 -11.16
N TYR A 49 10.58 6.39 -11.65
CA TYR A 49 10.40 7.48 -12.61
C TYR A 49 10.97 8.82 -12.11
N TRP A 50 10.62 9.23 -10.88
CA TRP A 50 11.09 10.48 -10.30
C TRP A 50 12.58 10.43 -9.92
N SER A 51 13.13 9.24 -9.62
CA SER A 51 14.56 9.09 -9.40
C SER A 51 15.41 9.41 -10.62
N LEU A 52 14.91 9.10 -11.81
CA LEU A 52 15.57 9.43 -13.06
C LEU A 52 15.39 10.91 -13.39
N LYS A 53 14.20 11.47 -13.14
CA LYS A 53 13.88 12.87 -13.43
C LYS A 53 14.59 13.88 -12.52
N MET A 54 14.69 13.58 -11.22
CA MET A 54 15.20 14.51 -10.20
C MET A 54 16.60 14.13 -9.68
N ASN A 55 17.17 13.03 -10.17
CA ASN A 55 18.45 12.47 -9.70
C ASN A 55 18.51 12.31 -8.16
N LYS A 56 17.39 11.87 -7.56
CA LYS A 56 17.21 11.69 -6.11
C LYS A 56 16.68 10.28 -5.81
N CYS A 57 16.86 9.78 -4.59
CA CYS A 57 16.31 8.48 -4.18
C CYS A 57 15.29 8.59 -3.05
N ASP A 58 15.34 9.66 -2.26
CA ASP A 58 14.45 9.92 -1.14
C ASP A 58 13.43 10.98 -1.52
N PHE A 59 12.15 10.66 -1.40
CA PHE A 59 11.06 11.55 -1.77
C PHE A 59 10.03 11.68 -0.67
N VAL A 60 9.44 12.87 -0.56
CA VAL A 60 8.19 13.11 0.14
C VAL A 60 7.11 13.30 -0.93
N ALA A 61 6.25 12.30 -1.10
CA ALA A 61 5.19 12.28 -2.09
C ALA A 61 3.85 12.69 -1.47
N TYR A 62 3.08 13.50 -2.19
CA TYR A 62 1.72 13.87 -1.83
C TYR A 62 0.69 13.21 -2.73
N ALA A 63 -0.18 12.37 -2.16
CA ALA A 63 -1.36 11.87 -2.85
C ALA A 63 -2.45 12.95 -2.81
N ALA A 64 -2.74 13.56 -3.95
CA ALA A 64 -3.64 14.71 -4.08
C ALA A 64 -5.10 14.32 -4.35
N SER A 65 -5.54 13.22 -3.74
CA SER A 65 -6.94 12.79 -3.74
C SER A 65 -7.77 13.58 -2.71
N HIS A 66 -9.09 13.41 -2.71
CA HIS A 66 -9.97 14.07 -1.72
C HIS A 66 -9.59 13.76 -0.26
N ARG A 67 -9.27 12.50 0.05
CA ARG A 67 -8.81 12.11 1.39
C ARG A 67 -7.37 12.54 1.66
N SER A 68 -6.59 12.69 0.59
CA SER A 68 -5.17 12.99 0.58
C SER A 68 -4.30 11.98 1.35
N GLY A 69 -2.98 12.12 1.21
CA GLY A 69 -2.03 11.34 2.00
C GLY A 69 -0.59 11.73 1.72
N THR A 70 0.27 11.50 2.71
CA THR A 70 1.71 11.75 2.59
C THR A 70 2.47 10.43 2.69
N LEU A 71 3.35 10.18 1.72
CA LEU A 71 4.26 9.03 1.74
C LEU A 71 5.71 9.52 1.72
N LYS A 72 6.54 8.91 2.56
CA LYS A 72 7.98 8.92 2.38
C LYS A 72 8.36 7.72 1.52
N VAL A 73 9.15 7.97 0.49
CA VAL A 73 9.51 6.97 -0.52
C VAL A 73 11.02 6.94 -0.62
N HIS A 74 11.63 5.76 -0.44
CA HIS A 74 13.05 5.56 -0.67
C HIS A 74 13.25 4.52 -1.77
N TYR A 75 13.97 4.87 -2.84
CA TYR A 75 14.34 3.95 -3.90
C TYR A 75 15.79 3.48 -3.76
N ASP A 76 15.96 2.22 -3.37
CA ASP A 76 17.25 1.55 -3.35
C ASP A 76 17.61 1.06 -4.75
N LYS A 77 18.43 1.84 -5.46
CA LYS A 77 18.92 1.54 -6.82
C LYS A 77 19.74 0.25 -6.87
N LYS A 78 20.45 -0.13 -5.80
CA LYS A 78 21.30 -1.33 -5.81
C LYS A 78 20.45 -2.59 -5.71
N LYS A 79 19.44 -2.57 -4.85
CA LYS A 79 18.55 -3.71 -4.64
C LYS A 79 17.32 -3.71 -5.55
N GLN A 80 17.10 -2.64 -6.32
CA GLN A 80 15.90 -2.45 -7.13
C GLN A 80 14.62 -2.55 -6.29
N ARG A 81 14.63 -1.95 -5.09
CA ARG A 81 13.51 -1.98 -4.15
C ARG A 81 13.04 -0.57 -3.79
N VAL A 82 11.74 -0.43 -3.60
CA VAL A 82 11.13 0.80 -3.10
C VAL A 82 10.60 0.54 -1.70
N PHE A 83 10.98 1.40 -0.76
CA PHE A 83 10.44 1.44 0.59
C PHE A 83 9.44 2.57 0.68
N LEU A 84 8.24 2.26 1.15
CA LEU A 84 7.18 3.22 1.39
C LEU A 84 6.96 3.32 2.89
N THR A 85 6.85 4.53 3.40
CA THR A 85 6.56 4.79 4.82
C THR A 85 5.51 5.87 4.92
N GLY A 86 4.50 5.63 5.75
CA GLY A 86 3.42 6.58 6.02
C GLY A 86 2.95 6.43 7.46
N LYS A 87 2.22 7.43 7.95
CA LYS A 87 1.55 7.34 9.25
C LYS A 87 0.25 6.54 9.08
N ALA A 88 -0.02 5.63 10.00
CA ALA A 88 -1.28 4.91 10.08
C ALA A 88 -2.03 5.32 11.35
N VAL A 89 -3.37 5.34 11.26
CA VAL A 89 -4.26 5.60 12.39
C VAL A 89 -5.29 4.48 12.44
N THR A 90 -5.44 3.85 13.60
CA THR A 90 -6.46 2.84 13.83
C THR A 90 -7.82 3.51 13.91
N VAL A 91 -8.70 3.24 12.95
CA VAL A 91 -10.05 3.84 12.88
C VAL A 91 -11.08 3.01 13.64
N MET A 92 -10.90 1.69 13.70
CA MET A 92 -11.82 0.76 14.34
C MET A 92 -11.07 -0.46 14.88
N ILE A 93 -11.50 -0.93 16.04
CA ILE A 93 -11.06 -2.19 16.64
C ILE A 93 -12.33 -3.00 16.93
N GLY A 94 -12.34 -4.28 16.57
CA GLY A 94 -13.48 -5.16 16.80
C GLY A 94 -13.09 -6.62 16.63
N SER A 95 -14.05 -7.52 16.84
CA SER A 95 -13.91 -8.96 16.65
C SER A 95 -14.83 -9.43 15.52
N VAL A 96 -14.34 -10.37 14.70
CA VAL A 96 -15.14 -11.01 13.63
C VAL A 96 -15.52 -12.41 14.08
N LEU A 97 -16.81 -12.67 14.23
CA LEU A 97 -17.30 -14.00 14.59
C LEU A 97 -17.42 -14.87 13.33
N SER A 98 -16.52 -15.84 13.17
CA SER A 98 -16.63 -16.83 12.10
C SER A 98 -17.62 -17.93 12.51
N LEU A 99 -18.78 -17.97 11.86
CA LEU A 99 -19.86 -18.93 12.12
C LEU A 99 -19.61 -20.37 11.62
N ILE A 100 -18.35 -20.73 11.30
CA ILE A 100 -17.96 -22.12 10.93
C ILE A 100 -17.40 -22.91 12.15
N MET A 101 -17.52 -22.39 13.37
CA MET A 101 -16.94 -23.03 14.57
C MET A 101 -17.63 -24.31 15.06
N THR A 102 -18.69 -24.83 14.43
CA THR A 102 -19.25 -26.13 14.84
C THR A 102 -18.35 -27.30 14.41
N PHE A 103 -17.53 -27.17 13.34
CA PHE A 103 -16.61 -28.23 12.91
C PHE A 103 -15.19 -28.08 13.48
N ALA A 104 -14.72 -26.87 13.75
CA ALA A 104 -13.34 -26.63 14.22
C ALA A 104 -13.10 -27.09 15.67
N ARG A 105 -14.11 -27.02 16.56
CA ARG A 105 -13.99 -27.54 17.94
C ARG A 105 -13.84 -29.07 17.98
N PHE A 106 -14.23 -29.78 16.94
CA PHE A 106 -14.01 -31.23 16.82
C PHE A 106 -12.57 -31.57 16.43
N LEU A 107 -11.85 -30.67 15.74
CA LEU A 107 -10.46 -30.86 15.36
C LEU A 107 -9.48 -30.40 16.44
N GLU A 108 -9.76 -29.31 17.17
CA GLU A 108 -8.90 -28.87 18.29
C GLU A 108 -8.82 -29.93 19.40
N LYS A 109 -9.93 -30.62 19.73
CA LYS A 109 -9.91 -31.73 20.69
C LYS A 109 -9.05 -32.92 20.24
N LYS A 110 -9.01 -33.22 18.94
CA LYS A 110 -8.21 -34.34 18.41
C LYS A 110 -6.70 -34.04 18.33
N ILE A 111 -6.32 -32.77 18.24
CA ILE A 111 -4.92 -32.34 18.19
C ILE A 111 -4.31 -32.29 19.60
N GLN A 112 -5.11 -31.97 20.62
CA GLN A 112 -4.64 -31.90 22.01
C GLN A 112 -4.50 -33.27 22.69
N ASP A 113 -5.15 -34.32 22.16
CA ASP A 113 -5.03 -35.71 22.64
C ASP A 113 -3.84 -36.48 22.01
N PHE A 114 -3.09 -35.89 21.08
CA PHE A 114 -1.88 -36.48 20.50
C PHE A 114 -0.62 -35.85 21.11
N ASP A 115 -0.39 -36.16 22.39
CA ASP A 115 0.81 -35.80 23.14
C ASP A 115 2.01 -36.71 22.78
N LEU A 116 3.21 -36.12 22.65
CA LEU A 116 4.49 -36.84 22.63
C LEU A 116 5.43 -36.27 23.69
N SER A 117 5.02 -36.39 24.95
CA SER A 117 5.87 -36.46 26.14
C SER A 117 6.56 -37.83 26.32
N LYS A 118 6.71 -38.63 25.25
CA LYS A 118 7.47 -39.90 25.23
C LYS A 118 8.32 -40.02 23.96
N GLN A 119 9.47 -39.37 23.92
CA GLN A 119 10.74 -39.93 23.46
C GLN A 119 11.88 -39.14 24.12
N ARG A 120 12.24 -39.59 25.32
CA ARG A 120 13.64 -39.59 25.79
C ARG A 120 14.21 -40.97 25.47
#